data_AF-A0A2K1E013-F1
#
_entry.id   AF-A0A2K1E013-F1
#
_cell.length_a   1.000
_cell.length_b   1.000
_cell.length_c   1.000
_cell.angle_alpha   90.00
_cell.angle_beta   90.00
_cell.angle_gamma   90.00
#
_symmetry.space_group_name_H-M   'P 1'
#
loop_
_entity.id
_entity.type
_entity.pdbx_description
1 polymer ?
#
loop_
_entity_poly.entity_id
_entity_poly.type
_entity_poly.pdbx_seq_one_letter_code
_entity_poly.pdbx_strand_id
1 'polypeptide(L)'
;MTTLLRSVNIGMGLLGILVLSACSSGPKSIAPASAIQHVDPDEVEEIAALLDRGEVRSAEKRLRKGLDRDPMNPSLQVLLQGIEGDARTDLGPKNFSYTVRSGETMTELAERFLGNRLKSYQLAKYNGIDVPDALEVGRELLIPGQSPNAASTPRSTPKAEKAAPARPKTEVAKPAKPAAAPAPRKTVDHAAVRRARSAGLVALNQGNVKQAVALLRRAAALDPDNKAIAADLRRAEQIAATVRARQ
;
A
#
# COMPACT_ATOMS: atom_id res chain seq x y z
N MET A 1 36.59 -19.79 71.72
CA MET A 1 37.46 -20.71 72.50
C MET A 1 36.58 -21.93 72.78
N THR A 2 36.82 -23.14 72.29
CA THR A 2 38.09 -23.87 72.19
C THR A 2 37.87 -25.07 71.26
N THR A 3 38.88 -25.35 70.44
CA THR A 3 39.06 -26.46 69.50
C THR A 3 38.88 -27.84 70.15
N LEU A 4 38.31 -28.82 69.43
CA LEU A 4 38.60 -30.25 69.63
C LEU A 4 38.45 -31.06 68.34
N LEU A 5 39.62 -31.44 67.82
CA LEU A 5 39.89 -32.45 66.80
C LEU A 5 39.52 -33.86 67.28
N ARG A 6 39.04 -34.72 66.35
CA ARG A 6 39.16 -36.20 66.29
C ARG A 6 38.24 -36.68 65.14
N SER A 7 38.57 -37.57 64.22
CA SER A 7 39.70 -38.48 64.04
C SER A 7 39.80 -38.85 62.56
N VAL A 8 41.03 -39.14 62.15
CA VAL A 8 41.44 -39.75 60.90
C VAL A 8 40.90 -41.18 60.81
N ASN A 9 40.38 -41.58 59.64
CA ASN A 9 40.39 -42.99 59.22
C ASN A 9 40.98 -43.08 57.81
N ILE A 10 42.18 -43.67 57.78
CA ILE A 10 42.95 -44.03 56.61
C ILE A 10 42.31 -45.28 56.01
N GLY A 11 41.79 -45.16 54.79
CA GLY A 11 41.37 -46.28 53.95
C GLY A 11 42.06 -46.19 52.61
N MET A 12 43.34 -46.57 52.58
CA MET A 12 44.12 -46.75 51.36
C MET A 12 43.66 -48.05 50.69
N GLY A 13 42.89 -47.92 49.61
CA GLY A 13 42.42 -49.02 48.76
C GLY A 13 42.51 -48.63 47.31
N LEU A 14 43.68 -48.90 46.72
CA LEU A 14 44.04 -48.65 45.34
C LEU A 14 43.43 -49.76 44.45
N LEU A 15 42.45 -49.44 43.60
CA LEU A 15 42.30 -50.14 42.32
C LEU A 15 41.49 -49.28 41.35
N GLY A 16 42.16 -48.84 40.30
CA GLY A 16 41.64 -47.89 39.33
C GLY A 16 40.52 -48.47 38.48
N ILE A 17 39.51 -47.65 38.26
CA ILE A 17 38.79 -47.61 36.99
C ILE A 17 38.68 -46.13 36.63
N LEU A 18 39.56 -45.71 35.72
CA LEU A 18 39.57 -44.41 35.09
C LEU A 18 38.39 -44.40 34.11
N VAL A 19 37.19 -44.10 34.60
CA VAL A 19 36.07 -43.75 33.72
C VAL A 19 36.39 -42.36 33.19
N LEU A 20 36.89 -42.29 31.95
CA LEU A 20 36.93 -41.05 31.20
C LEU A 20 35.49 -40.53 31.14
N SER A 21 35.16 -39.57 32.01
CA SER A 21 34.12 -38.60 31.73
C SER A 21 34.52 -37.92 30.44
N ALA A 22 33.97 -38.42 29.34
CA ALA A 22 33.93 -37.72 28.08
C ALA A 22 33.10 -36.45 28.34
N CYS A 23 33.79 -35.37 28.71
CA CYS A 23 33.29 -34.03 28.52
C CYS A 23 32.97 -33.92 27.03
N SER A 24 31.70 -34.13 26.69
CA SER A 24 31.13 -33.75 25.42
C SER A 24 31.13 -32.22 25.37
N SER A 25 32.30 -31.66 25.13
CA SER A 25 32.46 -30.32 24.60
C SER A 25 32.09 -30.39 23.13
N GLY A 26 30.81 -30.64 22.86
CA GLY A 26 30.25 -30.41 21.54
C GLY A 26 30.51 -28.95 21.17
N PRO A 27 30.84 -28.65 19.90
CA PRO A 27 30.94 -27.27 19.48
C PRO A 27 29.61 -26.62 19.85
N LYS A 28 29.68 -25.52 20.61
CA LYS A 28 28.53 -24.63 20.83
C LYS A 28 27.98 -24.39 19.43
N SER A 29 26.85 -24.99 19.11
CA SER A 29 26.13 -24.68 17.88
C SER A 29 25.75 -23.22 18.06
N ILE A 30 26.58 -22.35 17.50
CA ILE A 30 26.20 -20.97 17.25
C ILE A 30 25.02 -21.15 16.31
N ALA A 31 23.80 -21.04 16.86
CA ALA A 31 22.59 -21.06 16.06
C ALA A 31 22.85 -20.12 14.88
N PRO A 32 22.65 -20.55 13.62
CA PRO A 32 22.87 -19.68 12.50
C PRO A 32 22.06 -18.41 12.75
N ALA A 33 22.73 -17.25 12.72
CA ALA A 33 22.07 -15.96 12.71
C ALA A 33 20.89 -16.09 11.74
N SER A 34 19.66 -15.92 12.26
CA SER A 34 18.44 -16.24 11.54
C SER A 34 18.52 -15.67 10.13
N ALA A 35 18.58 -16.56 9.13
CA ALA A 35 18.61 -16.14 7.74
C ALA A 35 17.36 -15.27 7.50
N ILE A 36 17.56 -14.06 6.97
CA ILE A 36 16.46 -13.15 6.61
C ILE A 36 15.50 -13.93 5.72
N GLN A 37 14.25 -14.07 6.17
CA GLN A 37 13.22 -14.75 5.40
C GLN A 37 12.56 -13.70 4.51
N HIS A 38 12.88 -13.72 3.22
CA HIS A 38 12.31 -12.79 2.26
C HIS A 38 10.77 -12.85 2.28
N VAL A 39 10.14 -11.68 2.27
CA VAL A 39 8.69 -11.55 2.19
C VAL A 39 8.25 -11.65 0.74
N ASP A 40 7.19 -12.43 0.50
CA ASP A 40 6.63 -12.64 -0.83
C ASP A 40 5.93 -11.35 -1.35
N PRO A 41 6.08 -11.00 -2.65
CA PRO A 41 5.38 -9.86 -3.24
C PRO A 41 3.86 -9.88 -3.07
N ASP A 42 3.23 -11.06 -3.06
CA ASP A 42 1.78 -11.18 -2.87
C ASP A 42 1.36 -10.78 -1.46
N GLU A 43 2.19 -11.04 -0.44
CA GLU A 43 1.91 -10.62 0.93
C GLU A 43 1.94 -9.08 1.07
N VAL A 44 2.90 -8.42 0.40
CA VAL A 44 2.97 -6.95 0.34
C VAL A 44 1.69 -6.40 -0.28
N GLU A 45 1.22 -7.02 -1.36
CA GLU A 45 0.00 -6.59 -2.04
C GLU A 45 -1.25 -6.80 -1.17
N GLU A 46 -1.33 -7.88 -0.42
CA GLU A 46 -2.41 -8.11 0.53
C GLU A 46 -2.44 -7.05 1.64
N ILE A 47 -1.28 -6.63 2.15
CA ILE A 47 -1.17 -5.55 3.13
C ILE A 47 -1.66 -4.24 2.53
N ALA A 48 -1.21 -3.91 1.31
CA ALA A 48 -1.65 -2.71 0.59
C ALA A 48 -3.17 -2.72 0.36
N ALA A 49 -3.73 -3.86 -0.06
CA ALA A 49 -5.16 -4.00 -0.27
C ALA A 49 -5.98 -3.88 1.02
N LEU A 50 -5.44 -4.30 2.18
CA LEU A 50 -6.08 -4.06 3.48
C LEU A 50 -6.14 -2.56 3.79
N LEU A 51 -5.06 -1.81 3.53
CA LEU A 51 -5.05 -0.35 3.70
C LEU A 51 -6.03 0.34 2.77
N ASP A 52 -6.10 -0.09 1.51
CA ASP A 52 -7.01 0.49 0.51
C ASP A 52 -8.49 0.31 0.90
N ARG A 53 -8.81 -0.78 1.60
CA ARG A 53 -10.15 -1.03 2.17
C ARG A 53 -10.40 -0.35 3.53
N GLY A 54 -9.42 0.36 4.07
CA GLY A 54 -9.50 0.98 5.41
C GLY A 54 -9.35 0.00 6.57
N GLU A 55 -8.93 -1.24 6.32
CA GLU A 55 -8.69 -2.27 7.33
C GLU A 55 -7.32 -2.11 8.01
N VAL A 56 -7.04 -0.91 8.53
CA VAL A 56 -5.72 -0.48 9.01
C VAL A 56 -5.16 -1.43 10.07
N ARG A 57 -5.97 -1.85 11.05
CA ARG A 57 -5.53 -2.77 12.12
C ARG A 57 -5.05 -4.13 11.60
N SER A 58 -5.74 -4.65 10.57
CA SER A 58 -5.37 -5.91 9.93
C SER A 58 -4.07 -5.76 9.14
N ALA A 59 -3.94 -4.64 8.42
CA ALA A 59 -2.74 -4.29 7.68
C ALA A 59 -1.52 -4.17 8.61
N GLU A 60 -1.62 -3.40 9.70
CA GLU A 60 -0.55 -3.23 10.71
C GLU A 60 -0.08 -4.56 11.29
N LYS A 61 -1.02 -5.45 11.63
CA LYS A 61 -0.69 -6.78 12.17
C LYS A 61 0.12 -7.60 11.17
N ARG A 62 -0.25 -7.56 9.89
CA ARG A 62 0.41 -8.34 8.82
C ARG A 62 1.75 -7.71 8.44
N LEU A 63 1.80 -6.38 8.36
CA LEU A 63 3.01 -5.60 8.16
C LEU A 63 4.06 -5.87 9.24
N ARG A 64 3.68 -5.87 10.52
CA ARG A 64 4.58 -6.19 11.63
C ARG A 64 5.22 -7.58 11.46
N LYS A 65 4.42 -8.59 11.13
CA LYS A 65 4.93 -9.94 10.88
C LYS A 65 5.87 -10.03 9.67
N GLY A 66 5.62 -9.22 8.64
CA GLY A 66 6.51 -9.08 7.50
C GLY A 66 7.85 -8.47 7.92
N LEU A 67 7.82 -7.34 8.64
CA LEU A 67 9.00 -6.63 9.13
C LEU A 67 9.81 -7.43 10.15
N ASP A 68 9.17 -8.27 10.98
CA ASP A 68 9.88 -9.18 11.89
C ASP A 68 10.77 -10.20 11.12
N ARG A 69 10.40 -10.53 9.88
CA ARG A 69 11.12 -11.48 9.02
C ARG A 69 12.11 -10.80 8.07
N ASP A 70 11.72 -9.67 7.50
CA ASP A 70 12.50 -8.88 6.55
C ASP A 70 12.44 -7.38 6.90
N PRO A 71 13.20 -6.93 7.92
CA PRO A 71 13.15 -5.56 8.41
C PRO A 71 13.57 -4.50 7.38
N MET A 72 14.39 -4.91 6.40
CA MET A 72 14.94 -4.02 5.37
C MET A 72 14.15 -4.07 4.06
N ASN A 73 12.98 -4.72 4.04
CA ASN A 73 12.14 -4.80 2.85
C ASN A 73 11.63 -3.39 2.45
N PRO A 74 12.01 -2.85 1.28
CA PRO A 74 11.66 -1.48 0.92
C PRO A 74 10.15 -1.29 0.73
N SER A 75 9.43 -2.31 0.27
CA SER A 75 7.98 -2.23 0.07
C SER A 75 7.23 -2.15 1.40
N LEU A 76 7.63 -2.96 2.38
CA LEU A 76 7.07 -2.90 3.73
C LEU A 76 7.39 -1.56 4.41
N GLN A 77 8.60 -1.02 4.21
CA GLN A 77 8.95 0.32 4.71
C GLN A 77 8.07 1.43 4.12
N VAL A 78 7.73 1.36 2.84
CA VAL A 78 6.80 2.32 2.22
C VAL A 78 5.41 2.23 2.85
N LEU A 79 4.91 1.01 3.07
CA LEU A 79 3.60 0.79 3.71
C LEU A 79 3.59 1.26 5.17
N LEU A 80 4.67 1.00 5.91
CA LEU A 80 4.87 1.48 7.28
C LEU A 80 4.84 3.01 7.33
N GLN A 81 5.59 3.67 6.45
CA GLN A 81 5.60 5.12 6.35
C GLN A 81 4.20 5.67 6.05
N GLY A 82 3.42 4.99 5.19
CA GLY A 82 2.04 5.38 4.91
C GLY A 82 1.15 5.36 6.16
N ILE A 83 1.33 4.36 7.04
CA ILE A 83 0.55 4.20 8.27
C ILE A 83 1.00 5.20 9.34
N GLU A 84 2.28 5.18 9.68
CA GLU A 84 2.84 5.89 10.85
C GLU A 84 3.22 7.35 10.55
N GLY A 85 3.56 7.64 9.29
CA GLY A 85 4.02 8.97 8.87
C GLY A 85 2.90 10.00 8.76
N ASP A 86 3.31 11.27 8.75
CA ASP A 86 2.45 12.40 8.41
C ASP A 86 2.52 12.66 6.91
N ALA A 87 1.46 12.31 6.19
CA ALA A 87 1.44 12.36 4.73
C ALA A 87 1.80 13.75 4.16
N ARG A 88 1.42 14.84 4.84
CA ARG A 88 1.70 16.21 4.37
C ARG A 88 3.16 16.60 4.54
N THR A 89 3.77 16.18 5.65
CA THR A 89 5.20 16.33 5.90
C THR A 89 6.02 15.48 4.93
N ASP A 90 5.65 14.21 4.78
CA ASP A 90 6.41 13.24 3.98
C ASP A 90 6.38 13.51 2.48
N LEU A 91 5.20 13.86 1.95
CA LEU A 91 5.02 14.15 0.51
C LEU A 91 5.25 15.63 0.17
N GLY A 92 5.35 16.47 1.20
CA GLY A 92 5.65 17.88 1.10
C GLY A 92 4.45 18.80 0.86
N PRO A 93 4.65 20.12 1.03
CA PRO A 93 3.57 21.10 0.98
C PRO A 93 3.17 21.51 -0.44
N LYS A 94 4.04 21.26 -1.43
CA LYS A 94 3.76 21.58 -2.84
C LYS A 94 2.80 20.55 -3.40
N ASN A 95 1.70 21.01 -3.99
CA ASN A 95 0.73 20.17 -4.66
C ASN A 95 0.06 20.91 -5.82
N PHE A 96 -0.69 20.16 -6.62
CA PHE A 96 -1.60 20.69 -7.63
C PHE A 96 -2.96 19.97 -7.54
N SER A 97 -4.01 20.63 -8.01
CA SER A 97 -5.35 20.03 -8.05
C SER A 97 -5.51 19.05 -9.20
N TYR A 98 -6.17 17.93 -8.93
CA TYR A 98 -6.54 16.91 -9.90
C TYR A 98 -7.97 16.42 -9.67
N THR A 99 -8.79 16.46 -10.72
CA THR A 99 -10.14 15.89 -10.69
C THR A 99 -10.12 14.43 -11.09
N VAL A 100 -10.59 13.56 -10.21
CA VAL A 100 -10.69 12.11 -10.42
C VAL A 100 -11.61 11.81 -11.60
N ARG A 101 -11.14 10.96 -12.51
CA ARG A 101 -11.87 10.54 -13.71
C ARG A 101 -12.55 9.19 -13.49
N SER A 102 -13.53 8.88 -14.34
CA SER A 102 -14.24 7.60 -14.27
C SER A 102 -13.27 6.43 -14.38
N GLY A 103 -13.35 5.51 -13.41
CA GLY A 103 -12.56 4.28 -13.39
C GLY A 103 -11.13 4.41 -12.86
N GLU A 104 -10.68 5.59 -12.42
CA GLU A 104 -9.39 5.76 -11.73
C GLU A 104 -9.50 5.27 -10.27
N THR A 105 -8.39 4.76 -9.73
CA THR A 105 -8.27 4.33 -8.33
C THR A 105 -7.16 5.11 -7.63
N MET A 106 -7.19 5.15 -6.29
CA MET A 106 -6.13 5.79 -5.53
C MET A 106 -4.76 5.14 -5.81
N THR A 107 -4.73 3.81 -5.96
CA THR A 107 -3.55 3.03 -6.34
C THR A 107 -2.99 3.44 -7.70
N GLU A 108 -3.85 3.57 -8.73
CA GLU A 108 -3.45 4.03 -10.06
C GLU A 108 -2.94 5.48 -10.04
N LEU A 109 -3.56 6.35 -9.23
CA LEU A 109 -3.16 7.75 -9.09
C LEU A 109 -1.82 7.88 -8.34
N ALA A 110 -1.59 7.09 -7.30
CA ALA A 110 -0.34 7.04 -6.57
C ALA A 110 0.81 6.51 -7.44
N GLU A 111 0.58 5.46 -8.23
CA GLU A 111 1.55 4.99 -9.22
C GLU A 111 1.89 6.10 -10.22
N ARG A 112 0.86 6.73 -10.81
CA ARG A 112 1.03 7.73 -11.86
C ARG A 112 1.73 9.00 -11.37
N PHE A 113 1.40 9.48 -10.18
CA PHE A 113 1.88 10.78 -9.71
C PHE A 113 2.99 10.71 -8.67
N LEU A 114 3.07 9.64 -7.89
CA LEU A 114 4.10 9.43 -6.87
C LEU A 114 5.14 8.38 -7.28
N GLY A 115 4.95 7.73 -8.43
CA GLY A 115 5.83 6.69 -8.96
C GLY A 115 5.81 5.38 -8.19
N ASN A 116 4.83 5.19 -7.30
CA ASN A 116 4.71 3.99 -6.49
C ASN A 116 3.26 3.76 -6.02
N ARG A 117 2.64 2.69 -6.52
CA ARG A 117 1.30 2.20 -6.15
C ARG A 117 1.10 2.02 -4.65
N LEU A 118 2.13 1.62 -3.90
CA LEU A 118 2.07 1.37 -2.45
C LEU A 118 1.85 2.66 -1.65
N LYS A 119 2.02 3.83 -2.27
CA LYS A 119 1.69 5.13 -1.67
C LYS A 119 0.21 5.50 -1.76
N SER A 120 -0.66 4.60 -2.24
CA SER A 120 -2.12 4.80 -2.31
C SER A 120 -2.71 5.32 -0.99
N TYR A 121 -2.46 4.60 0.11
CA TYR A 121 -2.95 4.98 1.44
C TYR A 121 -2.37 6.32 1.92
N GLN A 122 -1.09 6.59 1.63
CA GLN A 122 -0.44 7.86 1.98
C GLN A 122 -1.05 9.04 1.21
N LEU A 123 -1.34 8.86 -0.08
CA LEU A 123 -2.01 9.87 -0.92
C LEU A 123 -3.45 10.12 -0.44
N ALA A 124 -4.16 9.08 0.00
CA ALA A 124 -5.48 9.22 0.60
C ALA A 124 -5.42 10.04 1.89
N LYS A 125 -4.49 9.73 2.81
CA LYS A 125 -4.24 10.52 4.03
C LYS A 125 -3.90 11.98 3.72
N TYR A 126 -3.09 12.24 2.68
CA TYR A 126 -2.78 13.62 2.23
C TYR A 126 -4.04 14.43 1.92
N ASN A 127 -5.07 13.75 1.40
CA ASN A 127 -6.35 14.30 0.97
C ASN A 127 -7.47 14.19 2.03
N GLY A 128 -7.17 13.69 3.22
CA GLY A 128 -8.17 13.46 4.28
C GLY A 128 -9.20 12.40 3.91
N ILE A 129 -8.77 11.36 3.19
CA ILE A 129 -9.60 10.22 2.80
C ILE A 129 -9.13 9.00 3.61
N ASP A 130 -10.02 8.43 4.42
CA ASP A 130 -9.70 7.31 5.31
C ASP A 130 -9.67 5.96 4.57
N VAL A 131 -10.53 5.80 3.56
CA VAL A 131 -10.71 4.57 2.78
C VAL A 131 -10.39 4.84 1.31
N PRO A 132 -9.17 4.53 0.83
CA PRO A 132 -8.78 4.75 -0.57
C PRO A 132 -9.74 4.15 -1.61
N ASP A 133 -10.32 2.97 -1.35
CA ASP A 133 -11.28 2.31 -2.24
C ASP A 133 -12.63 3.04 -2.37
N ALA A 134 -12.93 3.96 -1.45
CA ALA A 134 -14.11 4.80 -1.49
C ALA A 134 -13.95 6.06 -2.35
N LEU A 135 -12.88 6.14 -3.16
CA LEU A 135 -12.62 7.28 -4.03
C LEU A 135 -13.76 7.51 -5.03
N GLU A 136 -14.32 8.72 -5.00
CA GLU A 136 -15.44 9.11 -5.86
C GLU A 136 -14.95 9.77 -7.16
N VAL A 137 -15.63 9.46 -8.26
CA VAL A 137 -15.41 10.14 -9.54
C VAL A 137 -15.81 11.62 -9.42
N GLY A 138 -14.99 12.51 -9.98
CA GLY A 138 -15.21 13.96 -9.90
C GLY A 138 -14.72 14.61 -8.61
N ARG A 139 -14.26 13.81 -7.63
CA ARG A 139 -13.58 14.33 -6.44
C ARG A 139 -12.34 15.11 -6.86
N GLU A 140 -12.13 16.27 -6.25
CA GLU A 140 -10.90 17.03 -6.40
C GLU A 140 -9.88 16.53 -5.37
N LEU A 141 -8.68 16.19 -5.83
CA LEU A 141 -7.55 15.76 -5.02
C LEU A 141 -6.41 16.78 -5.13
N LEU A 142 -5.74 16.99 -4.00
CA LEU A 142 -4.42 17.60 -3.96
C LEU A 142 -3.38 16.50 -4.22
N ILE A 143 -2.68 16.63 -5.34
CA ILE A 143 -1.61 15.73 -5.75
C ILE A 143 -0.27 16.36 -5.38
N PRO A 144 0.55 15.72 -4.51
CA PRO A 144 1.86 16.23 -4.15
C PRO A 144 2.80 16.38 -5.34
N GLY A 145 3.66 17.39 -5.29
CA GLY A 145 4.64 17.70 -6.32
C GLY A 145 4.20 18.81 -7.28
N GLN A 146 4.76 18.78 -8.49
CA GLN A 146 4.49 19.76 -9.54
C GLN A 146 3.64 19.13 -10.63
N SER A 147 2.70 19.90 -11.19
CA SER A 147 1.87 19.41 -12.29
C SER A 147 2.77 19.07 -13.49
N PRO A 148 2.64 17.86 -14.09
CA PRO A 148 3.42 17.46 -15.27
C PRO A 148 3.28 18.40 -16.47
N ASN A 149 2.23 19.22 -16.50
CA ASN A 149 1.93 20.15 -17.59
C ASN A 149 2.22 21.62 -17.24
N ALA A 150 2.91 21.89 -16.12
CA ALA A 150 3.23 23.25 -15.68
C ALA A 150 4.36 23.93 -16.48
N ALA A 151 4.96 23.25 -17.47
CA ALA A 151 6.05 23.80 -18.29
C ALA A 151 5.58 24.80 -19.37
N SER A 152 4.33 25.26 -19.35
CA SER A 152 3.88 26.32 -20.26
C SER A 152 2.87 27.26 -19.59
N THR A 153 3.34 28.50 -19.40
CA THR A 153 2.63 29.77 -19.14
C THR A 153 2.37 30.22 -17.69
N PRO A 154 2.49 31.54 -17.43
CA PRO A 154 2.63 32.10 -16.09
C PRO A 154 1.28 32.33 -15.39
N ARG A 155 1.32 32.17 -14.05
CA ARG A 155 0.58 32.92 -13.02
C ARG A 155 -0.92 33.17 -13.29
N SER A 156 -1.77 32.30 -12.75
CA SER A 156 -3.08 32.74 -12.25
C SER A 156 -2.86 33.41 -10.89
N THR A 157 -2.99 34.73 -10.86
CA THR A 157 -3.10 35.53 -9.64
C THR A 157 -4.36 35.12 -8.86
N PRO A 158 -4.30 34.99 -7.52
CA PRO A 158 -5.50 34.88 -6.69
C PRO A 158 -6.29 36.18 -6.75
N LYS A 159 -7.54 36.14 -7.20
CA LYS A 159 -8.48 37.25 -7.04
C LYS A 159 -8.93 37.31 -5.58
N ALA A 160 -8.19 38.06 -4.77
CA ALA A 160 -8.65 38.56 -3.49
C ALA A 160 -9.12 40.01 -3.68
N GLU A 161 -10.42 40.23 -3.63
CA GLU A 161 -11.04 41.54 -3.38
C GLU A 161 -12.47 41.26 -2.86
N LYS A 162 -12.94 41.66 -1.69
CA LYS A 162 -12.41 42.39 -0.52
C LYS A 162 -13.47 42.28 0.59
N ALA A 163 -13.02 42.44 1.83
CA ALA A 163 -13.78 42.75 3.06
C ALA A 163 -14.59 41.63 3.74
N ALA A 164 -14.00 41.05 4.80
CA ALA A 164 -14.73 40.88 6.05
C ALA A 164 -14.89 42.25 6.73
N PRO A 165 -15.95 42.45 7.53
CA PRO A 165 -15.68 42.43 8.96
C PRO A 165 -16.75 41.73 9.81
N ALA A 166 -16.26 41.24 10.95
CA ALA A 166 -16.95 40.99 12.22
C ALA A 166 -18.00 39.87 12.29
N ARG A 167 -17.69 38.86 13.13
CA ARG A 167 -18.65 37.89 13.68
C ARG A 167 -19.72 38.61 14.51
N PRO A 168 -20.93 38.03 14.58
CA PRO A 168 -21.47 37.67 15.88
C PRO A 168 -21.70 36.16 16.01
N LYS A 169 -21.60 35.68 17.25
CA LYS A 169 -21.95 34.31 17.67
C LYS A 169 -23.48 34.16 17.75
N THR A 170 -23.99 33.08 17.17
CA THR A 170 -25.26 32.38 17.53
C THR A 170 -25.08 30.96 16.99
N GLU A 171 -24.85 29.97 17.83
CA GLU A 171 -25.86 29.19 18.56
C GLU A 171 -26.66 28.22 17.65
N VAL A 172 -26.28 26.95 17.82
CA VAL A 172 -26.93 25.65 17.55
C VAL A 172 -28.21 25.63 16.68
N ALA A 173 -28.15 24.94 15.54
CA ALA A 173 -29.31 24.22 14.98
C ALA A 173 -28.90 22.95 14.18
N LYS A 174 -29.65 21.89 14.50
CA LYS A 174 -29.79 20.51 13.97
C LYS A 174 -29.59 20.32 12.44
N PRO A 175 -29.21 19.11 11.95
CA PRO A 175 -28.72 18.91 10.59
C PRO A 175 -29.82 19.06 9.54
N ALA A 176 -29.55 19.87 8.52
CA ALA A 176 -30.41 19.99 7.35
C ALA A 176 -30.20 18.77 6.43
N LYS A 177 -31.33 18.17 6.09
CA LYS A 177 -31.57 17.02 5.22
C LYS A 177 -30.84 17.12 3.86
N PRO A 178 -30.35 16.01 3.28
CA PRO A 178 -29.61 15.99 2.02
C PRO A 178 -30.40 16.57 0.84
N ALA A 179 -29.82 17.54 0.14
CA ALA A 179 -30.32 17.98 -1.14
C ALA A 179 -30.05 16.90 -2.21
N ALA A 180 -31.15 16.33 -2.71
CA ALA A 180 -31.34 15.68 -4.00
C ALA A 180 -30.19 14.81 -4.56
N ALA A 181 -30.34 13.50 -4.38
CA ALA A 181 -29.68 12.50 -5.21
C ALA A 181 -29.94 12.78 -6.71
N PRO A 182 -28.92 12.78 -7.59
CA PRO A 182 -29.16 12.78 -9.02
C PRO A 182 -29.84 11.47 -9.44
N ALA A 183 -30.80 11.58 -10.36
CA ALA A 183 -31.62 10.55 -10.98
C ALA A 183 -30.87 9.24 -11.35
N PRO A 184 -31.56 8.08 -11.44
CA PRO A 184 -30.93 6.77 -11.58
C PRO A 184 -30.21 6.65 -12.92
N ARG A 185 -28.88 6.82 -12.89
CA ARG A 185 -28.01 6.34 -13.96
C ARG A 185 -28.08 4.82 -13.93
N LYS A 186 -28.07 4.18 -15.10
CA LYS A 186 -27.95 2.72 -15.23
C LYS A 186 -26.88 2.26 -14.23
N THR A 187 -27.23 1.33 -13.36
CA THR A 187 -26.32 0.85 -12.30
C THR A 187 -25.20 0.06 -12.97
N VAL A 188 -24.16 0.76 -13.41
CA VAL A 188 -22.91 0.15 -13.84
C VAL A 188 -22.31 -0.54 -12.63
N ASP A 189 -22.00 -1.82 -12.72
CA ASP A 189 -21.31 -2.55 -11.66
C ASP A 189 -19.85 -2.10 -11.62
N HIS A 190 -19.61 -0.98 -10.94
CA HIS A 190 -18.28 -0.37 -10.80
C HIS A 190 -17.26 -1.34 -10.18
N ALA A 191 -17.69 -2.23 -9.28
CA ALA A 191 -16.79 -3.22 -8.70
C ALA A 191 -16.34 -4.27 -9.74
N ALA A 192 -17.27 -4.77 -10.57
CA ALA A 192 -16.94 -5.68 -11.66
C ALA A 192 -16.07 -5.01 -12.75
N VAL A 193 -16.35 -3.74 -13.08
CA VAL A 193 -15.53 -2.94 -14.01
C VAL A 193 -14.08 -2.87 -13.52
N ARG A 194 -13.87 -2.49 -12.24
CA ARG A 194 -12.54 -2.38 -11.63
C ARG A 194 -11.78 -3.70 -11.66
N ARG A 195 -12.42 -4.81 -11.23
CA ARG A 195 -11.79 -6.14 -11.21
C ARG A 195 -11.38 -6.59 -12.61
N ALA A 196 -12.23 -6.38 -13.62
CA ALA A 196 -11.92 -6.75 -14.99
C ALA A 196 -10.76 -5.92 -15.56
N ARG A 197 -10.75 -4.60 -15.31
CA ARG A 197 -9.68 -3.71 -15.77
C ARG A 197 -8.34 -4.06 -15.12
N SER A 198 -8.28 -4.17 -13.79
CA SER A 198 -7.04 -4.46 -13.06
C SER A 198 -6.45 -5.81 -13.47
N ALA A 199 -7.27 -6.86 -13.54
CA ALA A 199 -6.84 -8.18 -14.01
C ALA A 199 -6.31 -8.12 -15.46
N GLY A 200 -6.90 -7.28 -16.31
CA GLY A 200 -6.44 -7.06 -17.68
C GLY A 200 -5.06 -6.40 -17.77
N LEU A 201 -4.82 -5.36 -16.96
CA LEU A 201 -3.52 -4.68 -16.88
C LEU A 201 -2.43 -5.60 -16.29
N VAL A 202 -2.76 -6.39 -15.27
CA VAL A 202 -1.84 -7.40 -14.73
C VAL A 202 -1.46 -8.44 -15.79
N ALA A 203 -2.44 -8.92 -16.56
CA ALA A 203 -2.19 -9.86 -17.65
C ALA A 203 -1.28 -9.26 -18.75
N LEU A 204 -1.35 -7.96 -19.04
CA LEU A 204 -0.42 -7.29 -19.96
C LEU A 204 1.02 -7.32 -19.43
N ASN A 205 1.20 -6.98 -18.15
CA ASN A 205 2.53 -6.96 -17.52
C ASN A 205 3.17 -8.36 -17.49
N GLN A 206 2.34 -9.41 -17.39
CA GLN A 206 2.77 -10.81 -17.45
C GLN A 206 2.99 -11.33 -18.89
N GLY A 207 2.79 -10.50 -19.92
CA GLY A 207 2.90 -10.92 -21.32
C GLY A 207 1.73 -11.80 -21.80
N ASN A 208 0.70 -12.00 -20.99
CA ASN A 208 -0.50 -12.77 -21.36
C ASN A 208 -1.50 -11.88 -22.11
N VAL A 209 -1.10 -11.48 -23.32
CA VAL A 209 -1.81 -10.47 -24.13
C VAL A 209 -3.23 -10.93 -24.51
N LYS A 210 -3.45 -12.22 -24.75
CA LYS A 210 -4.78 -12.75 -25.09
C LYS A 210 -5.76 -12.58 -23.92
N GLN A 211 -5.33 -12.93 -22.71
CA GLN A 211 -6.13 -12.78 -21.50
C GLN A 211 -6.38 -11.31 -21.18
N ALA A 212 -5.35 -10.46 -21.34
CA ALA A 212 -5.49 -9.01 -21.17
C ALA A 212 -6.58 -8.40 -22.05
N VAL A 213 -6.58 -8.68 -23.36
CA VAL A 213 -7.60 -8.18 -24.29
C VAL A 213 -9.00 -8.64 -23.88
N ALA A 214 -9.16 -9.91 -23.47
CA ALA A 214 -10.46 -10.43 -23.04
C ALA A 214 -10.99 -9.70 -21.78
N LEU A 215 -10.12 -9.49 -20.79
CA LEU A 215 -10.47 -8.81 -19.54
C LEU A 215 -10.79 -7.32 -19.77
N LEU A 216 -10.01 -6.63 -20.60
CA LEU A 216 -10.26 -5.23 -20.95
C LEU A 216 -11.52 -5.05 -21.81
N ARG A 217 -11.85 -6.00 -22.70
CA ARG A 217 -13.15 -6.01 -23.39
C ARG A 217 -14.32 -6.19 -22.44
N ARG A 218 -14.18 -7.08 -21.45
CA ARG A 218 -15.19 -7.25 -20.39
C ARG A 218 -15.39 -5.96 -19.62
N ALA A 219 -14.30 -5.28 -19.23
CA ALA A 219 -14.37 -3.99 -18.56
C ALA A 219 -15.07 -2.93 -19.43
N ALA A 220 -14.74 -2.87 -20.73
CA ALA A 220 -15.36 -1.93 -21.68
C ALA A 220 -16.85 -2.22 -21.92
N ALA A 221 -17.25 -3.49 -21.90
CA ALA A 221 -18.66 -3.86 -22.02
C ALA A 221 -19.49 -3.46 -20.79
N LEU A 222 -18.86 -3.44 -19.61
CA LEU A 222 -19.50 -3.02 -18.36
C LEU A 222 -19.58 -1.49 -18.24
N ASP A 223 -18.58 -0.75 -18.74
CA ASP A 223 -18.56 0.72 -18.75
C ASP A 223 -18.07 1.27 -20.12
N PRO A 224 -18.95 1.32 -21.14
CA PRO A 224 -18.58 1.73 -22.50
C PRO A 224 -18.14 3.19 -22.62
N ASP A 225 -18.58 4.05 -21.71
CA ASP A 225 -18.28 5.49 -21.73
C ASP A 225 -16.89 5.79 -21.13
N ASN A 226 -16.20 4.78 -20.58
CA ASN A 226 -14.92 4.93 -19.93
C ASN A 226 -13.75 5.04 -20.93
N LYS A 227 -13.29 6.27 -21.14
CA LYS A 227 -12.16 6.56 -22.04
C LYS A 227 -10.84 5.90 -21.62
N ALA A 228 -10.62 5.65 -20.33
CA ALA A 228 -9.40 5.01 -19.85
C ALA A 228 -9.39 3.53 -20.24
N ILE A 229 -10.50 2.82 -20.00
CA ILE A 229 -10.66 1.41 -20.41
C ILE A 229 -10.54 1.30 -21.95
N ALA A 230 -11.13 2.23 -22.70
CA ALA A 230 -11.02 2.26 -24.15
C ALA A 230 -9.57 2.51 -24.65
N ALA A 231 -8.75 3.26 -23.91
CA ALA A 231 -7.34 3.46 -24.23
C ALA A 231 -6.51 2.20 -23.90
N ASP A 232 -6.75 1.58 -22.75
CA ASP A 232 -6.08 0.35 -22.32
C ASP A 232 -6.38 -0.80 -23.29
N LEU A 233 -7.65 -0.97 -23.69
CA LEU A 233 -8.06 -1.98 -24.66
C LEU A 233 -7.38 -1.76 -26.02
N ARG A 234 -7.36 -0.53 -26.55
CA ARG A 234 -6.68 -0.22 -27.82
C ARG A 234 -5.19 -0.56 -27.76
N ARG A 235 -4.51 -0.23 -26.65
CA ARG A 235 -3.11 -0.60 -26.44
C ARG A 235 -2.92 -2.12 -26.43
N ALA A 236 -3.75 -2.84 -25.69
CA ALA A 236 -3.69 -4.30 -25.63
C ALA A 236 -3.91 -4.95 -27.01
N GLU A 237 -4.83 -4.43 -27.81
CA GLU A 237 -5.10 -4.91 -29.17
C GLU A 237 -3.94 -4.65 -30.12
N GLN A 238 -3.26 -3.50 -30.01
CA GLN A 238 -2.04 -3.21 -30.77
C GLN A 238 -0.90 -4.18 -30.42
N ILE A 239 -0.69 -4.45 -29.14
CA ILE A 239 0.30 -5.44 -28.69
C ILE A 239 -0.08 -6.84 -29.21
N ALA A 240 -1.37 -7.21 -29.16
CA ALA A 240 -1.83 -8.49 -29.67
C ALA A 240 -1.57 -8.64 -31.18
N ALA A 241 -1.77 -7.56 -31.95
CA ALA A 241 -1.51 -7.54 -33.38
C ALA A 241 -0.01 -7.71 -33.69
N THR A 242 0.86 -7.01 -32.96
CA THR A 242 2.32 -7.12 -33.17
C THR A 242 2.86 -8.49 -32.77
N VAL A 243 2.36 -9.09 -31.68
CA VAL A 243 2.74 -10.45 -31.27
C VAL A 243 2.28 -11.49 -32.29
N ARG A 244 1.05 -11.37 -32.81
CA ARG A 244 0.54 -12.29 -33.86
C ARG A 244 1.34 -12.20 -35.16
N ALA A 245 1.81 -11.02 -35.55
CA ALA A 245 2.61 -10.84 -36.75
C ALA A 245 4.04 -11.44 -36.66
N ARG A 246 4.47 -11.82 -35.46
CA ARG A 246 5.80 -12.41 -35.18
C ARG A 246 5.76 -13.94 -34.99
N GLN A 247 4.57 -14.54 -34.98
CA GLN A 247 4.35 -15.99 -34.88
C GLN A 247 4.13 -16.58 -36.28
#